data_AF-A0AAW3TFW4-F1
#
_entry.id   AF-A0AAW3TFW4-F1
#
_cell.length_a   1.000
_cell.length_b   1.000
_cell.length_c   1.000
_cell.angle_alpha   90.00
_cell.angle_beta   90.00
_cell.angle_gamma   90.00
#
_symmetry.space_group_name_H-M   'P 1'
#
loop_
_entity.id
_entity.type
_entity.pdbx_description
1 polymer ?
#
loop_
_entity_poly.entity_id
_entity_poly.type
_entity_poly.pdbx_seq_one_letter_code
_entity_poly.pdbx_strand_id
1 'polypeptide(L)' 'EWQHYYNWQRAHGSFKGKTPMDVVCERLEKTPLWEDVHANYQTENERIQLSNYQRDLQLRKVK' A
#
# COMPACT_ATOMS: atom_id res chain seq x y z
N GLU A 1 8.98 -25.76 -1.92
CA GLU A 1 10.17 -25.20 -1.25
C GLU A 1 10.62 -23.82 -1.75
N TRP A 2 10.46 -23.48 -3.04
CA TRP A 2 10.89 -22.18 -3.58
C TRP A 2 10.30 -20.94 -2.89
N GLN A 3 9.06 -21.01 -2.37
CA GLN A 3 8.39 -19.88 -1.71
C GLN A 3 9.13 -19.46 -0.44
N HIS A 4 9.57 -20.44 0.36
CA HIS A 4 10.30 -20.16 1.60
C HIS A 4 11.62 -19.47 1.27
N TYR A 5 12.40 -20.02 0.32
CA TYR A 5 13.64 -19.41 -0.14
C TYR A 5 13.42 -17.97 -0.65
N TYR A 6 12.42 -17.75 -1.51
CA TYR A 6 12.12 -16.43 -2.06
C TYR A 6 11.71 -15.41 -0.99
N ASN A 7 10.89 -15.83 -0.03
CA ASN A 7 10.30 -14.94 0.98
C ASN A 7 11.22 -14.70 2.18
N TRP A 8 12.10 -15.63 2.52
CA TRP A 8 12.88 -15.59 3.76
C TRP A 8 14.39 -15.52 3.57
N GLN A 9 14.91 -15.87 2.39
CA GLN A 9 16.37 -16.03 2.21
C GLN A 9 16.90 -15.20 1.04
N ARG A 10 16.06 -14.93 0.03
CA ARG A 10 16.45 -14.16 -1.15
C ARG A 10 16.26 -12.66 -0.93
N ALA A 11 17.36 -11.92 -1.03
CA ALA A 11 17.37 -10.46 -1.11
C ALA A 11 16.78 -9.97 -2.44
N HIS A 12 15.99 -8.89 -2.39
CA HIS A 12 15.44 -8.24 -3.60
C HIS A 12 15.90 -6.79 -3.72
N GLY A 13 16.31 -6.39 -4.92
CA GLY A 13 16.74 -5.01 -5.20
C GLY A 13 15.64 -3.97 -4.96
N SER A 14 14.38 -4.32 -5.25
CA SER A 14 13.20 -3.49 -4.95
C SER A 14 13.00 -3.24 -3.44
N PHE A 15 13.52 -4.13 -2.60
CA PHE A 15 13.52 -4.00 -1.14
C PHE A 15 14.87 -3.56 -0.59
N LYS A 16 15.72 -2.93 -1.42
CA LYS A 16 17.05 -2.44 -1.02
C LYS A 16 17.94 -3.56 -0.44
N GLY A 17 17.82 -4.77 -1.00
CA GLY A 17 18.58 -5.94 -0.56
C GLY A 17 17.95 -6.71 0.60
N LYS A 18 16.75 -6.35 1.06
CA LYS A 18 16.01 -7.10 2.07
C LYS A 18 15.19 -8.23 1.45
N THR A 19 14.82 -9.20 2.29
CA THR A 19 13.84 -10.23 1.92
C THR A 19 12.41 -9.68 2.04
N PRO A 20 11.42 -10.31 1.38
CA PRO A 20 10.02 -9.93 1.56
C PRO A 20 9.59 -10.01 3.03
N MET A 21 10.07 -11.01 3.79
CA MET A 21 9.72 -11.17 5.18
C MET A 21 10.31 -10.07 6.07
N ASP A 22 11.52 -9.59 5.80
CA ASP A 22 12.08 -8.45 6.53
C ASP A 22 11.18 -7.21 6.40
N VAL A 23 10.63 -6.96 5.21
CA VAL A 23 9.70 -5.84 4.96
C VAL A 23 8.39 -6.04 5.73
N VAL A 24 7.90 -7.27 5.85
CA VAL A 24 6.71 -7.58 6.66
C VAL A 24 7.00 -7.29 8.14
N CYS A 25 8.11 -7.78 8.68
CA CYS A 25 8.51 -7.53 10.07
C CYS A 25 8.63 -6.04 10.38
N GLU A 26 9.24 -5.24 9.49
CA GLU A 26 9.38 -3.79 9.65
C GLU A 26 8.05 -3.02 9.65
N ARG A 27 7.02 -3.60 9.02
CA ARG A 27 5.69 -3.01 8.93
C ARG A 27 4.72 -3.58 9.93
N LEU A 28 5.07 -4.63 10.66
CA LEU A 28 4.17 -5.34 11.56
C LEU A 28 3.58 -4.39 12.59
N GLU A 29 4.42 -3.59 13.26
CA GLU A 29 4.00 -2.60 14.25
C GLU A 29 3.25 -1.40 13.67
N LYS A 30 3.36 -1.17 12.36
CA LYS A 30 2.73 -0.04 11.66
C LYS A 30 1.42 -0.42 10.99
N THR A 31 1.15 -1.71 10.86
CA THR A 31 -0.01 -2.22 10.15
C THR A 31 -1.16 -2.25 11.15
N PRO A 32 -2.18 -1.38 11.00
CA PRO A 32 -3.32 -1.37 11.91
C PRO A 32 -4.09 -2.68 11.82
N LEU A 33 -4.77 -3.05 12.90
CA LEU A 33 -5.70 -4.17 12.87
C LEU A 33 -6.90 -3.81 12.00
N TRP A 34 -7.54 -4.83 11.44
CA TRP A 34 -8.71 -4.63 10.59
C TRP A 34 -9.85 -3.90 11.31
N GLU A 35 -10.04 -4.20 12.60
CA GLU A 35 -11.03 -3.55 13.47
C GLU A 35 -10.74 -2.05 13.62
N ASP A 36 -9.47 -1.69 13.85
CA ASP A 36 -9.05 -0.29 13.95
C ASP A 36 -9.24 0.44 12.63
N VAL A 37 -8.91 -0.20 11.50
CA VAL A 37 -9.13 0.38 10.16
C VAL A 37 -10.61 0.67 9.94
N HIS A 38 -11.47 -0.29 10.25
CA HIS A 38 -12.91 -0.16 10.05
C HIS A 38 -13.52 0.90 10.98
N ALA A 39 -13.12 0.94 12.25
CA ALA A 39 -13.60 1.92 13.22
C ALA A 39 -13.19 3.36 12.87
N ASN A 40 -12.00 3.54 12.29
CA ASN A 40 -11.47 4.85 11.92
C ASN A 40 -11.76 5.24 10.46
N TYR A 41 -12.52 4.42 9.72
CA TYR A 41 -12.82 4.69 8.32
C TYR A 41 -13.85 5.83 8.18
N GLN A 42 -13.49 6.86 7.40
CA GLN A 42 -14.33 8.02 7.11
C GLN A 42 -14.73 8.01 5.64
N THR A 43 -15.97 7.61 5.35
CA THR A 43 -16.50 7.51 3.99
C THR A 43 -16.48 8.85 3.25
N GLU A 44 -16.64 9.96 3.97
CA GLU A 44 -16.56 11.32 3.44
C GLU A 44 -15.18 11.69 2.87
N ASN A 45 -14.11 11.02 3.32
CA ASN A 45 -12.76 11.22 2.82
C ASN A 45 -12.42 10.33 1.62
N GLU A 46 -13.35 9.48 1.18
CA GLU A 46 -13.13 8.65 0.01
C GLU A 46 -12.86 9.51 -1.22
N ARG A 47 -11.76 9.20 -1.91
CA ARG A 47 -11.48 9.81 -3.20
C ARG A 47 -12.36 9.16 -4.26
N ILE A 48 -13.52 9.77 -4.53
CA ILE A 48 -14.41 9.35 -5.61
C ILE A 48 -13.90 9.93 -6.94
N GLN A 49 -13.21 9.10 -7.73
CA GLN A 49 -12.84 9.46 -9.10
C GLN A 49 -13.94 8.98 -10.07
N LEU A 50 -14.78 9.90 -10.53
CA LEU A 50 -15.66 9.63 -11.66
C LEU A 50 -14.80 9.48 -12.91
N SER A 51 -15.09 8.46 -13.74
CA SER A 51 -14.41 8.22 -15.02
C SER A 51 -14.80 9.27 -16.07
N ASN A 52 -14.49 10.54 -15.79
CA ASN A 52 -14.68 11.66 -16.69
C ASN A 52 -13.31 12.34 -16.91
N TYR A 53 -12.67 11.93 -17.99
CA TYR A 53 -11.34 12.38 -18.36
C TYR A 53 -11.23 13.91 -18.55
N GLN A 54 -12.27 14.56 -19.08
CA GLN A 54 -12.27 16.01 -19.29
C GLN A 54 -12.28 16.77 -17.96
N ARG A 55 -13.10 16.31 -16.99
CA ARG A 55 -13.12 16.86 -15.64
C ARG A 55 -11.77 16.69 -14.94
N ASP A 56 -11.17 15.52 -15.06
CA ASP A 56 -9.86 15.22 -14.45
C ASP A 56 -8.71 16.01 -15.09
N LEU A 57 -8.81 16.35 -16.37
CA LEU A 57 -7.87 17.27 -17.04
C LEU A 57 -7.98 18.69 -16.51
N GLN A 58 -9.20 19.18 -16.26
CA GLN A 58 -9.41 20.53 -15.72
C GLN A 58 -8.90 20.62 -14.28
N LEU A 59 -9.20 19.64 -13.44
CA LEU A 59 -8.74 19.58 -12.04
C LEU A 59 -7.22 19.58 -11.89
N ARG A 60 -6.48 18.99 -12.84
CA ARG A 60 -5.01 19.00 -12.85
C ARG A 60 -4.40 20.37 -13.14
N LYS A 61 -5.15 21.29 -13.76
CA LYS A 61 -4.65 22.65 -14.09
C LYS A 61 -4.75 23.62 -12.92
N VAL A 62 -5.56 23.30 -11.91
CA VAL A 62 -5.84 24.16 -10.75
C VAL A 62 -5.05 23.76 -9.50
N LYS A 63 -4.20 22.74 -9.62
CA LYS A 63 -3.33 22.21 -8.56
C LYS A 63 -1.91 22.68 -8.78
#